data_AF-A0A2E6ISK3-F1
#
_entry.id   AF-A0A2E6ISK3-F1
#
_cell.length_a   1.000
_cell.length_b   1.000
_cell.length_c   1.000
_cell.angle_alpha   90.00
_cell.angle_beta   90.00
_cell.angle_gamma   90.00
#
_symmetry.space_group_name_H-M   'P 1'
#
loop_
_entity.id
_entity.type
_entity.pdbx_description
1 polymer ?
#
loop_
_entity_poly.entity_id
_entity_poly.type
_entity_poly.pdbx_seq_one_letter_code
_entity_poly.pdbx_strand_id
1 'polypeptide(L)'
;MTDHPAIPAAALAAATTRARLSRHSPTLLGTLHGPGTARALLRLDGGRVRTVETGTRVGQATVAAIGEGVVILNDRGRALRLEMPEG
;
A
#
# COMPACT_ATOMS: atom_id res chain seq x y z
N MET A 1 -17.90 2.05 -37.86
CA MET A 1 -16.83 3.04 -37.65
C MET A 1 -16.73 3.29 -36.16
N THR A 2 -15.87 2.55 -35.45
CA THR A 2 -15.63 2.75 -34.01
C THR A 2 -14.29 3.45 -33.86
N ASP A 3 -14.35 4.77 -33.71
CA ASP A 3 -13.20 5.60 -33.36
C ASP A 3 -12.92 5.40 -31.87
N HIS A 4 -11.80 4.76 -31.54
CA HIS A 4 -11.27 4.74 -30.18
C HIS A 4 -10.23 5.87 -30.12
N PRO A 5 -10.38 6.87 -29.24
CA PRO A 5 -9.42 7.95 -29.16
C PRO A 5 -8.06 7.37 -28.75
N ALA A 6 -7.06 7.50 -29.63
CA ALA A 6 -5.70 7.12 -29.34
C ALA A 6 -5.18 8.00 -28.20
N ILE A 7 -5.01 7.43 -27.01
CA ILE A 7 -4.51 8.16 -25.84
C ILE A 7 -3.06 8.57 -26.14
N PRO A 8 -2.74 9.88 -26.13
CA PRO A 8 -1.38 10.34 -26.35
C PRO A 8 -0.43 9.76 -25.30
N ALA A 9 0.75 9.31 -25.69
CA ALA A 9 1.73 8.71 -24.76
C ALA A 9 2.10 9.65 -23.59
N ALA A 10 2.05 10.96 -23.80
CA ALA A 10 2.24 11.97 -22.74
C ALA A 10 1.14 11.91 -21.66
N ALA A 11 -0.11 11.64 -22.04
CA ALA A 11 -1.21 11.47 -21.09
C ALA A 11 -1.05 10.19 -20.26
N LEU A 12 -0.54 9.10 -20.86
CA LEU A 12 -0.22 7.86 -20.14
C LEU A 12 0.93 8.07 -19.13
N ALA A 13 1.97 8.81 -19.53
CA ALA A 13 3.10 9.11 -18.65
C ALA A 13 2.69 10.02 -17.48
N ALA A 14 1.85 11.03 -17.72
CA ALA A 14 1.35 11.93 -16.69
C ALA A 14 0.42 11.24 -15.68
N ALA A 15 -0.29 10.19 -16.12
CA ALA A 15 -1.13 9.37 -15.24
C ALA A 15 -0.33 8.40 -14.35
N THR A 16 0.97 8.26 -14.58
CA THR A 16 1.81 7.28 -13.86
C THR A 16 2.77 7.98 -12.91
N THR A 17 2.42 8.03 -11.64
CA THR A 17 3.32 8.54 -10.64
C THR A 17 4.31 7.48 -10.17
N ARG A 18 5.60 7.68 -10.44
CA ARG A 18 6.68 6.73 -10.05
C ARG A 18 7.10 6.97 -8.60
N ALA A 19 6.31 6.47 -7.66
CA ALA A 19 6.77 6.38 -6.28
C ALA A 19 7.99 5.44 -6.17
N ARG A 20 8.98 5.82 -5.38
CA ARG A 20 10.18 5.00 -5.10
C ARG A 20 9.84 3.91 -4.10
N LEU A 21 9.25 2.83 -4.61
CA LEU A 21 8.79 1.73 -3.77
C LEU A 21 9.90 0.68 -3.63
N SER A 22 10.43 0.51 -2.43
CA SER A 22 11.41 -0.55 -2.13
C SER A 22 10.82 -1.92 -2.48
N ARG A 23 11.49 -2.69 -3.35
CA ARG A 23 11.04 -4.02 -3.80
C ARG A 23 11.09 -5.10 -2.71
N HIS A 24 11.76 -4.80 -1.60
CA HIS A 24 12.02 -5.71 -0.48
C HIS A 24 11.27 -5.30 0.80
N SER A 25 10.30 -4.40 0.69
CA SER A 25 9.59 -3.89 1.86
C SER A 25 8.10 -3.73 1.56
N PRO A 26 7.23 -4.08 2.52
CA PRO A 26 5.80 -3.89 2.34
C PRO A 26 5.49 -2.40 2.10
N THR A 27 4.64 -2.14 1.13
CA THR A 27 4.15 -0.78 0.80
C THR A 27 2.69 -0.67 1.20
N LEU A 28 2.31 0.41 1.87
CA LEU A 28 0.91 0.72 2.13
C LEU A 28 0.26 1.28 0.86
N LEU A 29 -0.83 0.66 0.41
CA LEU A 29 -1.62 1.11 -0.73
C LEU A 29 -2.88 1.87 -0.31
N GLY A 30 -3.38 1.60 0.88
CA GLY A 30 -4.58 2.25 1.40
C GLY A 30 -5.08 1.61 2.68
N THR A 31 -6.04 2.29 3.30
CA THR A 31 -6.64 1.88 4.57
C THR A 31 -8.16 1.96 4.49
N LEU A 32 -8.85 0.92 4.95
CA LEU A 32 -10.29 0.84 5.01
C LEU A 32 -10.72 0.92 6.48
N HIS A 33 -11.58 1.86 6.79
CA HIS A 33 -12.11 2.08 8.13
C HIS A 33 -13.62 1.82 8.14
N GLY A 34 -14.07 1.10 9.16
CA GLY A 34 -15.49 0.87 9.46
C GLY A 34 -15.72 0.92 10.97
N PRO A 35 -16.99 0.82 11.43
CA PRO A 35 -17.30 0.85 12.85
C PRO A 35 -16.53 -0.27 13.60
N GLY A 36 -15.59 0.12 14.46
CA GLY A 36 -14.75 -0.81 15.22
C GLY A 36 -13.78 -1.66 14.39
N THR A 37 -13.61 -1.40 13.09
CA THR A 37 -12.76 -2.20 12.21
C THR A 37 -11.82 -1.31 11.41
N ALA A 38 -10.54 -1.67 11.36
CA ALA A 38 -9.55 -1.03 10.53
C ALA A 38 -8.78 -2.11 9.76
N ARG A 39 -8.66 -1.92 8.46
CA ARG A 39 -7.93 -2.82 7.55
C ARG A 39 -6.98 -2.02 6.68
N ALA A 40 -5.90 -2.64 6.26
CA ALA A 40 -4.92 -2.03 5.37
C ALA A 40 -4.69 -2.90 4.15
N LEU A 41 -4.53 -2.27 2.99
CA LEU A 41 -4.08 -2.93 1.77
C LEU A 41 -2.58 -2.76 1.67
N LEU A 42 -1.85 -3.86 1.82
CA LEU A 42 -0.40 -3.87 1.69
C LEU A 42 0.00 -4.57 0.41
N ARG A 43 0.95 -3.98 -0.32
CA ARG A 43 1.71 -4.69 -1.33
C ARG A 43 2.94 -5.31 -0.68
N LEU A 44 3.05 -6.62 -0.78
CA LEU A 44 4.14 -7.43 -0.26
C LEU A 44 5.24 -7.63 -1.30
N ASP A 45 6.33 -8.25 -0.88
CA ASP A 45 7.40 -8.69 -1.77
C ASP A 45 6.85 -9.53 -2.93
N GLY A 46 7.37 -9.30 -4.13
CA GLY A 46 6.87 -9.93 -5.35
C GLY A 46 5.55 -9.34 -5.89
N GLY A 47 5.08 -8.22 -5.33
CA GLY A 47 3.95 -7.45 -5.87
C GLY A 47 2.57 -7.97 -5.46
N ARG A 48 2.50 -8.99 -4.59
CA ARG A 48 1.22 -9.52 -4.08
C ARG A 48 0.53 -8.47 -3.22
N VAL A 49 -0.76 -8.24 -3.46
CA VAL A 49 -1.57 -7.34 -2.62
C VAL A 49 -2.36 -8.18 -1.62
N ARG A 50 -2.40 -7.74 -0.37
CA ARG A 50 -3.14 -8.41 0.69
C ARG A 50 -3.79 -7.42 1.63
N THR A 51 -5.04 -7.68 1.99
CA THR A 51 -5.73 -6.99 3.07
C THR A 51 -5.25 -7.56 4.40
N VAL A 52 -4.92 -6.69 5.36
CA VAL A 52 -4.44 -7.06 6.69
C VAL A 52 -5.19 -6.28 7.76
N GLU A 53 -5.19 -6.83 8.98
CA GLU A 53 -5.77 -6.24 10.18
C GLU A 53 -4.75 -6.29 11.33
N THR A 54 -5.04 -5.63 12.45
CA THR A 54 -4.21 -5.69 13.66
C THR A 54 -3.95 -7.13 14.09
N GLY A 55 -2.69 -7.48 14.37
CA GLY A 55 -2.27 -8.84 14.67
C GLY A 55 -1.86 -9.67 13.44
N THR A 56 -2.15 -9.21 12.21
CA THR A 56 -1.73 -9.93 11.00
C THR A 56 -0.21 -9.94 10.85
N ARG A 57 0.36 -11.10 10.52
CA ARG A 57 1.80 -11.24 10.23
C ARG A 57 2.15 -10.92 8.78
N VAL A 58 3.12 -10.03 8.59
CA VAL A 58 3.60 -9.52 7.30
C VAL A 58 5.12 -9.72 7.25
N GLY A 59 5.57 -10.78 6.57
CA GLY A 59 6.97 -11.20 6.62
C GLY A 59 7.41 -11.51 8.05
N GLN A 60 8.41 -10.80 8.55
CA GLN A 60 8.90 -10.93 9.93
C GLN A 60 8.24 -9.95 10.92
N ALA A 61 7.40 -9.04 10.44
CA ALA A 61 6.71 -8.05 11.24
C ALA A 61 5.24 -8.41 11.49
N THR A 62 4.61 -7.78 12.48
CA THR A 62 3.19 -7.94 12.80
C THR A 62 2.50 -6.58 12.82
N VAL A 63 1.29 -6.48 12.28
CA VAL A 63 0.51 -5.23 12.31
C VAL A 63 0.16 -4.88 13.75
N ALA A 64 0.68 -3.76 14.23
CA ALA A 64 0.41 -3.25 15.58
C ALA A 64 -0.78 -2.29 15.60
N ALA A 65 -0.89 -1.42 14.60
CA ALA A 65 -1.99 -0.46 14.48
C ALA A 65 -2.25 -0.08 13.03
N ILE A 66 -3.50 0.32 12.74
CA ILE A 66 -3.94 0.84 11.44
C ILE A 66 -4.66 2.16 11.72
N GLY A 67 -4.23 3.22 11.07
CA GLY A 67 -4.88 4.53 11.10
C GLY A 67 -5.11 5.05 9.67
N GLU A 68 -5.59 6.28 9.55
CA GLU A 68 -5.86 6.87 8.24
C GLU A 68 -4.56 7.08 7.45
N GLY A 69 -4.42 6.34 6.34
CA GLY A 69 -3.24 6.43 5.48
C GLY A 69 -1.93 5.94 6.11
N VAL A 70 -2.01 5.28 7.27
CA VAL A 70 -0.83 4.84 8.04
C VAL A 70 -1.03 3.45 8.63
N VAL A 71 0.05 2.66 8.63
CA VAL A 71 0.13 1.37 9.33
C VAL A 71 1.38 1.35 10.17
N ILE A 72 1.25 0.88 11.42
CA ILE A 72 2.39 0.60 12.28
C ILE A 72 2.61 -0.90 12.31
N LEU A 73 3.81 -1.34 11.93
CA LEU A 73 4.27 -2.70 12.06
C LEU A 73 5.22 -2.81 13.25
N ASN A 74 5.14 -3.92 13.99
CA ASN A 74 6.16 -4.31 14.96
C ASN A 74 7.10 -5.32 14.28
N ASP A 75 8.31 -4.90 13.93
CA ASP A 75 9.38 -5.77 13.45
C ASP A 75 10.39 -6.01 14.58
N ARG A 76 10.34 -7.20 15.19
CA ARG A 76 11.30 -7.63 16.22
C ARG A 76 11.47 -6.60 17.36
N GLY A 77 10.38 -5.99 17.80
CA GLY A 77 10.37 -4.99 18.89
C GLY A 77 10.58 -3.56 18.42
N ARG A 78 10.78 -3.32 17.12
CA ARG A 78 10.88 -1.98 16.53
C ARG A 78 9.58 -1.62 15.83
N ALA A 79 9.07 -0.41 16.12
CA ALA A 79 7.97 0.16 15.37
C ALA A 79 8.46 0.65 14.00
N LEU A 80 7.87 0.10 12.94
CA LEU A 80 8.05 0.55 11.56
C LEU A 80 6.75 1.19 11.09
N ARG A 81 6.82 2.47 10.74
CA ARG A 81 5.71 3.22 10.19
C ARG A 81 5.70 3.09 8.67
N LEU A 82 4.59 2.60 8.13
CA LEU A 82 4.30 2.62 6.71
C LEU A 82 3.26 3.69 6.44
N GLU A 83 3.57 4.56 5.49
CA GLU A 83 2.68 5.61 5.02
C GLU A 83 2.35 5.36 3.56
N MET A 84 1.21 5.87 3.12
CA MET A 84 0.89 5.85 1.70
C MET A 84 1.98 6.64 0.95
N PRO A 85 2.54 6.07 -0.13
CA PRO A 85 3.52 6.78 -0.92
C PRO A 85 2.90 8.05 -1.47
N GLU A 86 3.57 9.17 -1.23
CA GLU A 86 3.27 10.41 -1.93
C GLU A 86 3.63 10.26 -3.42
N GLY A 87 2.79 10.87 -4.25
CA GLY A 87 2.98 10.89 -5.68
C GLY A 87 4.02 11.92 -6.10
#